data_AF-A0A4U0WL16-F1
#
_entry.id   AF-A0A4U0WL16-F1
#
_cell.length_a   1.000
_cell.length_b   1.000
_cell.length_c   1.000
_cell.angle_alpha   90.00
_cell.angle_beta   90.00
_cell.angle_gamma   90.00
#
_symmetry.space_group_name_H-M   'P 1'
#
loop_
_entity.id
_entity.type
_entity.pdbx_description
1 polymer ?
#
loop_
_entity_poly.entity_id
_entity_poly.type
_entity_poly.pdbx_seq_one_letter_code
_entity_poly.pdbx_strand_id
1 'polypeptide(L)'
;DEGIAKVMSGLYDQLEATVASASHQLPGHRPSPDATTIHHDSNDSRTISTTSSPNPADQEDTTPLLILDLRVHLNDVRASVPLFPKHLSYTNSALTRPIVAYINSRPHTCIPITCRIIKHQHEFDGSWTVFDSGLLEDLSREVYEAFVMDIQDERVRGRRMRKVGVWGLRVVAQALFLGLAGQLA
;
A
#
# COMPACT_ATOMS: atom_id res chain seq x y z
N ASP A 1 -23.75 16.11 27.86
CA ASP A 1 -23.40 16.32 26.45
C ASP A 1 -22.41 17.46 26.16
N GLU A 2 -22.16 18.38 27.10
CA GLU A 2 -21.16 19.48 26.94
C GLU A 2 -19.69 19.03 26.84
N GLY A 3 -19.34 17.85 27.36
CA GLY A 3 -17.95 17.38 27.39
C GLY A 3 -17.37 17.06 26.02
N ILE A 4 -18.17 16.46 25.13
CA ILE A 4 -17.71 16.02 23.80
C ILE A 4 -17.51 17.23 22.89
N ALA A 5 -18.43 18.21 22.93
CA ALA A 5 -18.32 19.44 22.18
C ALA A 5 -17.04 20.22 22.56
N LYS A 6 -16.71 20.27 23.85
CA LYS A 6 -15.52 20.96 24.36
C LYS A 6 -14.20 20.27 23.98
N VAL A 7 -14.20 18.95 23.88
CA VAL A 7 -13.03 18.19 23.40
C VAL A 7 -12.85 18.39 21.89
N MET A 8 -13.94 18.35 21.12
CA MET A 8 -13.90 18.57 19.66
C MET A 8 -13.47 20.00 19.31
N SER A 9 -13.92 21.01 20.06
CA SER A 9 -13.48 22.40 19.86
C SER A 9 -12.00 22.59 20.18
N GLY A 10 -11.50 21.96 21.26
CA GLY A 10 -10.07 22.04 21.60
C GLY A 10 -9.15 21.42 20.55
N LEU A 11 -9.60 20.35 19.88
CA LEU A 11 -8.86 19.76 18.76
C LEU A 11 -8.88 20.67 17.52
N TYR A 12 -10.01 21.32 17.25
CA TYR A 12 -10.14 22.25 16.12
C TYR A 12 -9.25 23.49 16.31
N ASP A 13 -9.28 24.09 17.49
CA ASP A 13 -8.47 25.27 17.84
C ASP A 13 -6.97 24.97 17.73
N GLN A 14 -6.54 23.78 18.15
CA GLN A 14 -5.13 23.38 18.09
C GLN A 14 -4.66 23.13 16.64
N LEU A 15 -5.54 22.60 15.79
CA LEU A 15 -5.25 22.39 14.38
C LEU A 15 -5.19 23.72 13.62
N GLU A 16 -6.11 24.64 13.87
CA GLU A 16 -6.10 26.00 13.31
C GLU A 16 -4.83 26.76 13.72
N ALA A 17 -4.45 26.70 14.99
CA ALA A 17 -3.22 27.32 15.47
C ALA A 17 -1.96 26.77 14.78
N THR A 18 -1.92 25.46 14.52
CA THR A 18 -0.78 24.81 13.85
C THR A 18 -0.70 25.24 12.37
N VAL A 19 -1.84 25.34 11.68
CA VAL A 19 -1.92 25.75 10.26
C VAL A 19 -1.59 27.24 10.09
N ALA A 20 -2.10 28.11 10.96
CA ALA A 20 -1.79 29.54 10.93
C ALA A 20 -0.31 29.82 11.21
N SER A 21 0.30 29.04 12.11
CA SER A 21 1.73 29.13 12.43
C SER A 21 2.63 28.70 11.27
N ALA A 22 2.22 27.67 10.53
CA ALA A 22 2.92 27.20 9.34
C ALA A 22 2.82 28.18 8.16
N SER A 23 1.69 28.88 8.02
CA SER A 23 1.47 29.86 6.96
C SER A 23 2.35 31.11 7.09
N HIS A 24 2.80 31.46 8.29
CA HIS A 24 3.63 32.65 8.53
C HIS A 24 5.14 32.45 8.29
N GLN A 25 5.59 31.23 7.99
CA GLN A 25 7.02 30.92 7.82
C GLN A 25 7.47 30.77 6.35
N LEU A 26 6.62 31.08 5.36
CA LEU A 26 7.01 31.08 3.95
C LEU A 26 7.77 32.38 3.59
N PRO A 27 9.04 32.32 3.14
CA PRO A 27 9.74 33.48 2.60
C PRO A 27 9.46 33.63 1.10
N GLY A 28 8.84 34.76 0.74
CA GLY A 28 8.95 35.37 -0.60
C GLY A 28 7.76 35.18 -1.54
N HIS A 29 7.01 36.26 -1.79
CA HIS A 29 7.06 37.00 -3.07
C HIS A 29 6.16 38.24 -2.97
N ARG A 30 6.74 39.43 -3.14
CA ARG A 30 6.04 40.73 -3.06
C ARG A 30 5.48 41.07 -4.45
N PRO A 31 4.16 41.26 -4.65
CA PRO A 31 3.65 41.90 -5.85
C PRO A 31 3.80 43.42 -5.72
N SER A 32 4.43 44.06 -6.70
CA SER A 32 4.49 45.51 -6.84
C SER A 32 3.43 45.96 -7.86
N PRO A 33 2.56 46.93 -7.54
CA PRO A 33 1.75 47.61 -8.54
C PRO A 33 2.51 48.87 -9.01
N ASP A 34 2.61 49.07 -10.32
CA ASP A 34 2.24 50.33 -11.00
C ASP A 34 2.85 50.51 -12.40
N ALA A 35 1.97 51.05 -13.27
CA ALA A 35 2.22 51.95 -14.39
C ALA A 35 2.89 51.46 -15.70
N THR A 36 2.01 51.21 -16.67
CA THR A 36 2.01 51.68 -18.07
C THR A 36 3.21 52.50 -18.57
N THR A 37 3.87 52.04 -19.65
CA THR A 37 4.43 52.90 -20.73
C THR A 37 4.59 52.08 -22.02
N ILE A 38 4.12 52.65 -23.13
CA ILE A 38 4.14 52.14 -24.51
C ILE A 38 5.38 52.71 -25.23
N HIS A 39 6.16 51.91 -25.98
CA HIS A 39 7.07 52.29 -27.10
C HIS A 39 7.52 50.97 -27.82
N HIS A 40 7.09 50.63 -29.04
CA HIS A 40 7.51 50.98 -30.42
C HIS A 40 8.90 50.46 -30.90
N ASP A 41 8.80 49.56 -31.90
CA ASP A 41 9.65 49.24 -33.07
C ASP A 41 11.07 48.63 -33.03
N SER A 42 11.15 47.49 -33.76
CA SER A 42 12.10 47.11 -34.82
C SER A 42 13.62 47.15 -34.58
N ASN A 43 14.29 46.00 -34.56
CA ASN A 43 14.99 45.40 -35.73
C ASN A 43 16.00 44.29 -35.33
N ASP A 44 16.17 43.39 -36.28
CA ASP A 44 17.04 42.22 -36.45
C ASP A 44 18.47 42.27 -35.84
N SER A 45 18.90 41.20 -35.15
CA SER A 45 20.22 40.58 -35.33
C SER A 45 20.43 39.33 -34.46
N ARG A 46 20.54 38.20 -35.18
CA ARG A 46 21.18 36.92 -34.82
C ARG A 46 22.23 37.02 -33.71
N THR A 47 21.97 36.38 -32.57
CA THR A 47 23.03 35.83 -31.72
C THR A 47 22.64 34.42 -31.30
N ILE A 48 23.38 33.45 -31.81
CA ILE A 48 23.32 32.05 -31.43
C ILE A 48 23.71 31.97 -29.96
N SER A 49 22.77 31.59 -29.10
CA SER A 49 23.05 31.16 -27.74
C SER A 49 22.17 29.95 -27.47
N THR A 50 22.81 28.79 -27.68
CA THR A 50 22.49 27.52 -27.06
C THR A 50 21.98 27.72 -25.64
N THR A 51 20.67 27.61 -25.45
CA THR A 51 20.07 27.44 -24.13
C THR A 51 19.28 26.15 -24.20
N SER A 52 19.93 25.10 -23.72
CA SER A 52 19.44 23.77 -23.45
C SER A 52 17.94 23.68 -23.17
N SER A 53 17.26 22.80 -23.91
CA SER A 53 16.07 22.11 -23.41
C SER A 53 16.30 21.72 -21.93
N PRO A 54 15.35 21.98 -21.02
CA PRO A 54 15.41 21.32 -19.74
C PRO A 54 15.17 19.82 -20.00
N ASN A 55 16.24 19.05 -19.82
CA ASN A 55 16.21 17.60 -19.73
C ASN A 55 15.24 17.25 -18.58
N PRO A 56 14.18 16.44 -18.78
CA PRO A 56 13.20 16.13 -17.73
C PRO A 56 13.72 15.07 -16.73
N ALA A 57 15.04 15.05 -16.46
CA ALA A 57 15.68 13.94 -15.76
C ALA A 57 16.13 14.25 -14.33
N ASP A 58 16.13 15.52 -13.89
CA ASP A 58 16.70 15.90 -12.59
C ASP A 58 15.87 16.97 -11.85
N GLN A 59 14.54 16.92 -11.95
CA GLN A 59 13.73 17.41 -10.83
C GLN A 59 13.62 16.23 -9.87
N GLU A 60 14.43 16.23 -8.81
CA GLU A 60 14.08 15.44 -7.63
C GLU A 60 12.65 15.82 -7.30
N ASP A 61 11.73 14.86 -7.48
CA ASP A 61 10.31 15.00 -7.16
C ASP A 61 10.20 15.31 -5.67
N THR A 62 10.37 16.58 -5.32
CA THR A 62 10.23 17.14 -3.96
C THR A 62 8.74 17.22 -3.62
N THR A 63 7.91 16.46 -4.34
CA THR A 63 6.49 16.35 -4.04
C THR A 63 6.38 15.58 -2.73
N PRO A 64 5.73 16.17 -1.72
CA PRO A 64 5.54 15.50 -0.45
C PRO A 64 4.81 14.16 -0.65
N LEU A 65 5.36 13.12 -0.03
CA LEU A 65 4.83 11.75 -0.10
C LEU A 65 4.07 11.44 1.19
N LEU A 66 2.92 10.80 1.03
CA LEU A 66 2.24 10.11 2.11
C LEU A 66 2.73 8.66 2.15
N ILE A 67 3.31 8.27 3.27
CA ILE A 67 3.65 6.87 3.56
C ILE A 67 2.69 6.37 4.64
N LEU A 68 1.91 5.35 4.29
CA LEU A 68 0.90 4.78 5.17
C LEU A 68 1.23 3.31 5.45
N ASP A 69 1.68 3.04 6.67
CA ASP A 69 1.94 1.69 7.17
C ASP A 69 0.71 1.15 7.90
N LEU A 70 0.04 0.17 7.30
CA LEU A 70 -1.17 -0.45 7.83
C LEU A 70 -0.89 -1.87 8.30
N ARG A 71 -1.34 -2.17 9.52
CA ARG A 71 -1.43 -3.54 10.05
C ARG A 71 -2.87 -3.83 10.39
N VAL A 72 -3.46 -4.76 9.64
CA VAL A 72 -4.86 -5.15 9.76
C VAL A 72 -4.91 -6.59 10.25
N HIS A 73 -5.66 -6.83 11.31
CA HIS A 73 -5.86 -8.17 11.86
C HIS A 73 -7.29 -8.61 11.56
N LEU A 74 -7.43 -9.64 10.72
CA LEU A 74 -8.73 -10.22 10.39
C LEU A 74 -9.05 -11.34 11.37
N ASN A 75 -9.91 -11.06 12.35
CA ASN A 75 -10.31 -12.01 13.39
C ASN A 75 -11.58 -12.76 12.98
N ASP A 76 -11.55 -14.09 13.04
CA ASP A 76 -12.69 -15.00 12.79
C ASP A 76 -13.47 -14.68 11.49
N VAL A 77 -12.73 -14.35 10.44
CA VAL A 77 -13.30 -13.99 9.14
C VAL A 77 -13.75 -15.23 8.36
N ARG A 78 -14.86 -15.09 7.65
CA ARG A 78 -15.35 -16.07 6.68
C ARG A 78 -15.62 -15.38 5.36
N ALA A 79 -15.27 -16.04 4.27
CA ALA A 79 -15.47 -15.51 2.93
C ALA A 79 -16.31 -16.48 2.07
N SER A 80 -17.10 -15.92 1.16
CA SER A 80 -17.79 -16.69 0.13
C SER A 80 -17.74 -15.92 -1.19
N VAL A 81 -17.71 -16.63 -2.31
CA VAL A 81 -17.67 -16.05 -3.65
C VAL A 81 -18.87 -16.57 -4.43
N PRO A 82 -19.66 -15.70 -5.07
CA PRO A 82 -20.73 -16.13 -5.96
C PRO A 82 -20.20 -17.01 -7.10
N LEU A 83 -21.02 -17.96 -7.55
CA LEU A 83 -20.65 -18.80 -8.69
C LEU A 83 -20.43 -17.97 -9.97
N PHE A 84 -21.12 -16.83 -10.09
CA PHE A 84 -21.04 -15.92 -11.23
C PHE A 84 -20.79 -14.47 -10.74
N PRO A 85 -19.53 -14.06 -10.54
CA PRO A 85 -19.21 -12.69 -10.18
C PRO A 85 -19.48 -11.76 -11.38
N LYS A 86 -20.16 -10.63 -11.13
CA LYS A 86 -20.22 -9.52 -12.09
C LYS A 86 -18.89 -8.79 -12.00
N HIS A 87 -18.13 -8.79 -13.10
CA HIS A 87 -16.85 -8.09 -13.33
C HIS A 87 -16.19 -7.47 -12.08
N LEU A 88 -15.27 -8.21 -11.45
CA LEU A 88 -14.41 -7.66 -10.40
C LEU A 88 -13.27 -6.88 -11.06
N SER A 89 -13.24 -5.55 -10.88
CA SER A 89 -12.28 -4.67 -11.56
C SER A 89 -10.87 -4.70 -10.98
N TYR A 90 -10.68 -5.21 -9.77
CA TYR A 90 -9.45 -4.99 -8.97
C TYR A 90 -8.71 -6.27 -8.58
N THR A 91 -9.20 -7.43 -9.02
CA THR A 91 -8.61 -8.72 -8.66
C THR A 91 -8.57 -9.64 -9.86
N ASN A 92 -7.47 -10.37 -10.02
CA ASN A 92 -7.45 -11.51 -10.92
C ASN A 92 -8.39 -12.59 -10.37
N SER A 93 -9.46 -12.87 -11.12
CA SER A 93 -10.50 -13.85 -10.74
C SER A 93 -9.95 -15.26 -10.46
N ALA A 94 -8.74 -15.57 -10.93
CA ALA A 94 -8.08 -16.86 -10.67
C ALA A 94 -7.69 -17.04 -9.19
N LEU A 95 -7.32 -15.98 -8.47
CA LEU A 95 -6.85 -16.05 -7.09
C LEU A 95 -7.95 -15.84 -6.06
N THR A 96 -9.12 -15.35 -6.46
CA THR A 96 -10.27 -15.17 -5.56
C THR A 96 -10.62 -16.47 -4.82
N ARG A 97 -10.68 -17.60 -5.53
CA ARG A 97 -11.00 -18.90 -4.91
C ARG A 97 -9.91 -19.39 -3.95
N PRO A 98 -8.61 -19.38 -4.33
CA PRO A 98 -7.52 -19.61 -3.39
C PRO A 98 -7.56 -18.74 -2.14
N ILE A 99 -7.81 -17.43 -2.27
CA ILE A 99 -7.89 -16.49 -1.14
C ILE A 99 -9.03 -16.88 -0.21
N VAL A 100 -10.22 -17.16 -0.76
CA VAL A 100 -11.38 -17.59 0.03
C VAL A 100 -11.14 -18.93 0.71
N ALA A 101 -10.47 -19.87 0.03
CA ALA A 101 -10.07 -21.12 0.64
C ALA A 101 -9.08 -20.92 1.79
N TYR A 102 -8.13 -20.00 1.65
CA TYR A 102 -7.17 -19.63 2.71
C TYR A 102 -7.86 -18.99 3.91
N ILE A 103 -8.77 -18.04 3.68
CA ILE A 103 -9.56 -17.41 4.75
C ILE A 103 -10.33 -18.47 5.54
N ASN A 104 -10.98 -19.41 4.83
CA ASN A 104 -11.80 -20.43 5.48
C ASN A 104 -11.00 -21.65 5.98
N SER A 105 -9.72 -21.82 5.63
CA SER A 105 -8.94 -22.99 6.06
C SER A 105 -8.58 -22.95 7.54
N ARG A 106 -8.64 -21.77 8.16
CA ARG A 106 -8.30 -21.55 9.57
C ARG A 106 -9.52 -21.04 10.35
N PRO A 107 -10.48 -21.92 10.69
CA PRO A 107 -11.58 -21.52 11.57
C PRO A 107 -10.98 -21.05 12.90
N HIS A 108 -11.27 -19.80 13.29
CA HIS A 108 -10.86 -19.18 14.56
C HIS A 108 -9.40 -18.68 14.65
N THR A 109 -8.74 -18.42 13.52
CA THR A 109 -7.41 -17.78 13.52
C THR A 109 -7.49 -16.32 13.08
N CYS A 110 -6.67 -15.48 13.71
CA CYS A 110 -6.39 -14.13 13.24
C CYS A 110 -5.46 -14.20 12.01
N ILE A 111 -5.88 -13.60 10.90
CA ILE A 111 -5.02 -13.42 9.71
C ILE A 111 -4.41 -12.02 9.77
N PRO A 112 -3.10 -11.89 10.03
CA PRO A 112 -2.42 -10.60 10.00
C PRO A 112 -2.13 -10.20 8.56
N ILE A 113 -2.50 -8.98 8.20
CA ILE A 113 -2.20 -8.37 6.90
C ILE A 113 -1.35 -7.15 7.18
N THR A 114 -0.18 -7.10 6.56
CA THR A 114 0.71 -5.95 6.60
C THR A 114 0.78 -5.36 5.21
N CYS A 115 0.48 -4.08 5.09
CA CYS A 115 0.49 -3.36 3.83
C CYS A 115 1.14 -1.99 4.04
N ARG A 116 1.91 -1.55 3.04
CA ARG A 116 2.54 -0.24 3.00
C ARG A 116 2.09 0.45 1.73
N ILE A 117 1.51 1.63 1.86
CA ILE A 117 1.07 2.42 0.72
C ILE A 117 1.94 3.67 0.65
N ILE A 118 2.42 3.98 -0.55
CA ILE A 118 3.18 5.19 -0.84
C ILE A 118 2.40 5.93 -1.91
N LYS A 119 2.03 7.18 -1.62
CA LYS A 119 1.19 7.98 -2.52
C LYS A 119 1.63 9.44 -2.50
N HIS A 120 1.60 10.11 -3.65
CA HIS A 120 1.97 11.52 -3.71
C HIS A 120 0.87 12.40 -3.13
N GLN A 121 1.22 13.48 -2.42
CA GLN A 121 0.24 14.39 -1.84
C GLN A 121 -0.67 15.03 -2.89
N HIS A 122 -0.16 15.29 -4.10
CA HIS A 122 -0.95 15.92 -5.17
C HIS A 122 -2.07 15.01 -5.69
N GLU A 123 -1.98 13.69 -5.52
CA GLU A 123 -3.05 12.74 -5.90
C GLU A 123 -4.27 12.84 -4.98
N PHE A 124 -4.15 13.55 -3.85
CA PHE A 124 -5.26 13.84 -2.95
C PHE A 124 -5.93 15.18 -3.24
N ASP A 125 -5.41 15.99 -4.18
CA ASP A 125 -5.98 17.31 -4.46
C ASP A 125 -7.40 17.18 -5.03
N GLY A 126 -8.35 17.91 -4.44
CA GLY A 126 -9.77 17.82 -4.76
C GLY A 126 -10.47 16.53 -4.30
N SER A 127 -9.78 15.60 -3.64
CA SER A 127 -10.39 14.41 -3.07
C SER A 127 -11.00 14.69 -1.69
N TRP A 128 -12.17 14.12 -1.43
CA TRP A 128 -12.89 14.22 -0.16
C TRP A 128 -12.93 12.87 0.60
N THR A 129 -12.64 11.77 -0.09
CA THR A 129 -12.71 10.41 0.45
C THR A 129 -11.49 9.56 0.06
N VAL A 130 -11.42 8.35 0.59
CA VAL A 130 -10.39 7.37 0.20
C VAL A 130 -10.66 6.77 -1.20
N PHE A 131 -11.88 6.92 -1.71
CA PHE A 131 -12.28 6.34 -2.99
C PHE A 131 -11.85 7.22 -4.18
N ASP A 132 -12.13 8.52 -4.11
CA ASP A 132 -11.80 9.52 -5.11
C ASP A 132 -10.31 9.89 -5.12
N SER A 133 -9.60 9.79 -4.00
CA SER A 133 -8.13 9.86 -3.97
C SER A 133 -7.46 8.65 -4.64
N GLY A 134 -8.18 7.57 -4.93
CA GLY A 134 -7.58 6.30 -5.38
C GLY A 134 -6.82 5.55 -4.28
N LEU A 135 -6.79 6.06 -3.04
CA LEU A 135 -6.12 5.38 -1.93
C LEU A 135 -6.72 4.00 -1.63
N LEU A 136 -8.04 3.84 -1.80
CA LEU A 136 -8.71 2.55 -1.64
C LEU A 136 -8.23 1.52 -2.67
N GLU A 137 -7.91 1.96 -3.89
CA GLU A 137 -7.42 1.08 -4.94
C GLU A 137 -6.04 0.53 -4.57
N ASP A 138 -5.14 1.44 -4.18
CA ASP A 138 -3.78 1.10 -3.75
C ASP A 138 -3.82 0.18 -2.52
N LEU A 139 -4.69 0.47 -1.55
CA LEU A 139 -4.92 -0.37 -0.38
C LEU A 139 -5.40 -1.77 -0.77
N SER A 140 -6.40 -1.85 -1.65
CA SER A 140 -6.97 -3.14 -2.06
C SER A 140 -5.96 -4.02 -2.78
N ARG A 141 -5.10 -3.41 -3.61
CA ARG A 141 -4.00 -4.07 -4.31
C ARG A 141 -2.96 -4.61 -3.34
N GLU A 142 -2.53 -3.81 -2.38
CA GLU A 142 -1.49 -4.21 -1.43
C GLU A 142 -1.99 -5.31 -0.50
N VAL A 143 -3.25 -5.24 -0.06
CA VAL A 143 -3.91 -6.31 0.70
C VAL A 143 -3.99 -7.59 -0.13
N TYR A 144 -4.33 -7.47 -1.41
CA TYR A 144 -4.40 -8.61 -2.31
C TYR A 144 -3.03 -9.28 -2.46
N GLU A 145 -1.96 -8.52 -2.69
CA GLU A 145 -0.60 -9.05 -2.78
C GLU A 145 -0.14 -9.73 -1.49
N ALA A 146 -0.46 -9.14 -0.33
CA ALA A 146 -0.19 -9.76 0.97
C ALA A 146 -0.84 -11.16 1.08
N PHE A 147 -2.10 -11.31 0.64
CA PHE A 147 -2.74 -12.63 0.60
C PHE A 147 -2.06 -13.59 -0.38
N VAL A 148 -1.63 -13.10 -1.55
CA VAL A 148 -0.93 -13.94 -2.54
C VAL A 148 0.35 -14.52 -1.93
N MET A 149 1.13 -13.69 -1.24
CA MET A 149 2.36 -14.13 -0.55
C MET A 149 2.06 -15.16 0.54
N ASP A 150 1.08 -14.89 1.40
CA ASP A 150 0.67 -15.80 2.47
C ASP A 150 0.25 -17.19 1.98
N ILE A 151 -0.55 -17.23 0.90
CA ILE A 151 -1.03 -18.48 0.30
C ILE A 151 0.13 -19.28 -0.30
N GLN A 152 1.09 -18.60 -0.93
CA GLN A 152 2.27 -19.26 -1.48
C GLN A 152 3.13 -19.86 -0.38
N ASP A 153 3.35 -19.13 0.71
CA ASP A 153 4.19 -19.57 1.83
C ASP A 153 3.58 -20.78 2.54
N GLU A 154 2.26 -20.78 2.78
CA GLU A 154 1.56 -21.96 3.31
C GLU A 154 1.75 -23.21 2.44
N ARG A 155 1.62 -23.06 1.12
CA ARG A 155 1.78 -24.18 0.18
C ARG A 155 3.21 -24.72 0.19
N VAL A 156 4.20 -23.84 0.28
CA VAL A 156 5.62 -24.24 0.38
C VAL A 156 5.85 -25.00 1.69
N ARG A 157 5.35 -24.49 2.82
CA ARG A 157 5.46 -25.11 4.15
C ARG A 157 4.81 -26.49 4.17
N GLY A 158 3.60 -26.62 3.61
CA GLY A 158 2.89 -27.90 3.52
C GLY A 158 3.63 -28.94 2.68
N ARG A 159 4.19 -28.55 1.53
CA ARG A 159 5.01 -29.45 0.70
C ARG A 159 6.27 -29.89 1.42
N ARG A 160 6.96 -28.96 2.10
CA ARG A 160 8.16 -29.28 2.88
C ARG A 160 7.85 -30.27 3.99
N MET A 161 6.73 -30.07 4.72
CA MET A 161 6.30 -30.96 5.80
C MET A 161 6.01 -32.38 5.29
N ARG A 162 5.35 -32.51 4.13
CA ARG A 162 5.11 -33.82 3.50
C ARG A 162 6.41 -34.50 3.07
N LYS A 163 7.35 -33.74 2.50
CA LYS A 163 8.65 -34.29 2.07
C LYS A 163 9.44 -34.83 3.25
N VAL A 164 9.54 -34.07 4.34
CA VAL A 164 10.23 -34.54 5.56
C VAL A 164 9.47 -35.66 6.25
N GLY A 165 8.13 -35.66 6.22
CA GLY A 165 7.30 -36.74 6.76
C GLY A 165 7.53 -38.07 6.04
N VAL A 166 7.54 -38.06 4.69
CA VAL A 166 7.85 -39.27 3.90
C VAL A 166 9.27 -39.75 4.15
N TRP A 167 10.25 -38.83 4.23
CA TRP A 167 11.63 -39.21 4.56
C TRP A 167 11.72 -39.83 5.96
N GLY A 168 11.07 -39.23 6.97
CA GLY A 168 11.04 -39.75 8.34
C GLY A 168 10.36 -41.12 8.45
N LEU A 169 9.23 -41.33 7.76
CA LEU A 169 8.57 -42.63 7.73
C LEU A 169 9.48 -43.74 7.17
N ARG A 170 10.28 -43.43 6.14
CA ARG A 170 11.26 -44.37 5.59
C ARG A 170 12.37 -44.70 6.59
N VAL A 171 12.88 -43.71 7.31
CA VAL A 171 13.90 -43.91 8.34
C VAL A 171 13.38 -44.79 9.48
N VAL A 172 12.15 -44.55 9.96
CA VAL A 172 11.52 -45.39 10.99
C VAL A 172 11.31 -46.82 10.52
N ALA A 173 10.82 -47.01 9.28
CA ALA A 173 10.65 -48.35 8.72
C ALA A 173 11.98 -49.12 8.67
N GLN A 174 13.06 -48.47 8.21
CA GLN A 174 14.40 -49.06 8.20
C GLN A 174 14.89 -49.41 9.61
N ALA A 175 14.69 -48.53 10.59
CA ALA A 175 15.05 -48.80 11.98
C ALA A 175 14.27 -49.99 12.57
N LEU A 176 12.97 -50.13 12.24
CA LEU A 176 12.16 -51.28 12.66
C LEU A 176 12.65 -52.59 12.02
N PHE A 177 12.98 -52.59 10.73
CA PHE A 177 13.54 -53.76 10.06
C PHE A 177 14.91 -54.16 10.64
N LEU A 178 15.79 -53.20 10.90
CA LEU A 178 17.10 -53.46 11.52
C LEU A 178 16.95 -53.96 12.97
N GLY A 179 16.03 -53.38 13.75
CA GLY A 179 15.78 -53.79 15.13
C GLY A 179 15.17 -55.20 15.24
N LEU A 180 14.26 -55.56 14.34
CA LEU A 180 13.69 -56.91 14.26
C LEU A 180 14.72 -57.93 13.73
N ALA A 181 15.53 -57.56 12.74
CA ALA A 181 16.58 -58.43 12.21
C ALA A 181 17.69 -58.69 13.25
N GLY A 182 18.04 -57.70 14.07
CA GLY A 182 19.00 -57.84 15.16
C GLY A 182 18.52 -58.72 16.33
N GLN A 183 17.22 -59.00 16.44
CA GLN A 183 16.64 -59.91 17.43
C GLN A 183 16.44 -61.35 16.90
N LEU A 184 16.75 -61.59 15.63
CA LEU A 184 16.66 -62.90 14.95
C LEU A 184 18.04 -63.50 14.60
N ALA A 185 19.14 -62.89 15.08
CA ALA A 185 20.51 -63.37 14.94
C ALA A 185 21.10 -63.78 16.30
#